data_AF-A0A3A8ZWA8-F1
#
_entry.id   AF-A0A3A8ZWA8-F1
#
_cell.length_a   1.000
_cell.length_b   1.000
_cell.length_c   1.000
_cell.angle_alpha   90.00
_cell.angle_beta   90.00
_cell.angle_gamma   90.00
#
_symmetry.space_group_name_H-M   'P 1'
#
loop_
_entity.id
_entity.type
_entity.pdbx_description
1 polymer ?
#
loop_
_entity_poly.entity_id
_entity_poly.type
_entity_poly.pdbx_seq_one_letter_code
_entity_poly.pdbx_strand_id
1 'polypeptide(L)'
;MILGAEAFCLLTVPFSGRWKNKEVRAVWGKKRSFRRKAVVLTAGLLACGLLVSCGRGQEAEKEESSTNDHNGQYGQNIEDIDYQEEMSVQEDNTGTEKDSVQSSAADQDEIAKRFGDGCIVEQTFEVEFSEYQGKVWFVPVRSGQGLEIKVIQGEEVLTELDSYVPGALEGEPFGSLDAVSFYDMNYDGCTDIVLIETYGDTTFAAVYYGVGAAGTDDSVYFMLQEPLSAALTERVEVPSIKEIRNYISGGRKNGEFSGYQEAYEAVAKLCDMEGTDRAYDLIYVDEDDIPELAACHRGYAVSLYSYWDGTVYTLMDDWGYGAMGNAGYAYSQRKNSVRNDNSDYAGAILYTTYMAVSNHQTLDVMTCIETLNFDDVNQNGYPDEEEMDSMGMYSVSYIDGVEVSAEEAVSYDVGGYEFIEGRMTLEELLRALRD
;
A
#
# COMPACT_ATOMS: atom_id res chain seq x y z
N MET A 1 -30.81 -19.66 -16.88
CA MET A 1 -29.53 -20.33 -17.18
C MET A 1 -28.49 -19.56 -16.39
N ILE A 2 -28.45 -19.83 -15.10
CA ILE A 2 -27.72 -19.07 -14.08
C ILE A 2 -26.55 -19.97 -13.69
N LEU A 3 -25.34 -19.51 -13.98
CA LEU A 3 -24.13 -20.08 -13.41
C LEU A 3 -23.92 -19.34 -12.09
N GLY A 4 -24.08 -20.06 -10.98
CA GLY A 4 -23.77 -19.57 -9.64
C GLY A 4 -22.29 -19.26 -9.53
N ALA A 5 -21.99 -18.08 -9.00
CA ALA A 5 -20.65 -17.69 -8.59
C ALA A 5 -20.51 -18.04 -7.10
N GLU A 6 -19.48 -18.82 -6.77
CA GLU A 6 -18.99 -18.97 -5.40
C GLU A 6 -18.38 -17.61 -4.99
N ALA A 7 -19.04 -16.86 -4.10
CA ALA A 7 -18.47 -15.68 -3.48
C ALA A 7 -17.83 -16.10 -2.14
N PHE A 8 -16.52 -16.29 -2.19
CA PHE A 8 -15.67 -16.19 -1.01
C PHE A 8 -15.75 -14.76 -0.48
N CYS A 9 -15.65 -14.55 0.84
CA CYS A 9 -15.30 -13.25 1.44
C CYS A 9 -14.08 -12.66 0.72
N LEU A 10 -14.33 -11.80 -0.26
CA LEU A 10 -13.34 -10.94 -0.91
C LEU A 10 -13.70 -9.53 -0.50
N LEU A 11 -13.17 -9.18 0.67
CA LEU A 11 -12.80 -7.82 1.00
C LEU A 11 -12.10 -7.18 -0.21
N THR A 12 -12.54 -6.01 -0.64
CA THR A 12 -11.65 -5.02 -1.23
C THR A 12 -10.99 -4.28 -0.06
N VAL A 13 -10.17 -5.02 0.67
CA VAL A 13 -9.10 -4.52 1.54
C VAL A 13 -7.86 -5.17 0.95
N PRO A 14 -6.80 -4.41 0.57
CA PRO A 14 -5.56 -5.03 0.17
C PRO A 14 -4.99 -5.75 1.41
N PHE A 15 -5.12 -7.07 1.45
CA PHE A 15 -4.67 -7.90 2.56
C PHE A 15 -3.55 -8.83 2.10
N SER A 16 -2.32 -8.47 2.45
CA SER A 16 -1.19 -9.38 2.53
C SER A 16 -1.40 -10.33 3.72
N GLY A 17 -1.77 -11.59 3.46
CA GLY A 17 -1.94 -12.59 4.54
C GLY A 17 -2.39 -13.98 4.08
N ARG A 18 -1.44 -14.90 3.90
CA ARG A 18 -1.68 -16.30 3.48
C ARG A 18 -2.40 -17.16 4.52
N TRP A 19 -3.39 -17.92 4.07
CA TRP A 19 -3.85 -19.15 4.71
C TRP A 19 -3.28 -20.42 4.05
N LYS A 20 -2.78 -21.35 4.87
CA LYS A 20 -2.33 -22.69 4.48
C LYS A 20 -3.51 -23.60 4.17
N ASN A 21 -3.68 -23.99 2.91
CA ASN A 21 -4.66 -25.01 2.52
C ASN A 21 -4.26 -26.42 2.99
N LYS A 22 -5.10 -27.03 3.84
CA LYS A 22 -5.16 -28.48 4.07
C LYS A 22 -6.02 -29.11 2.97
N GLU A 23 -5.48 -30.12 2.31
CA GLU A 23 -6.16 -30.90 1.27
C GLU A 23 -7.48 -31.53 1.75
N VAL A 24 -8.55 -31.35 0.98
CA VAL A 24 -9.72 -32.24 0.97
C VAL A 24 -9.93 -32.76 -0.45
N ARG A 25 -9.73 -34.07 -0.62
CA ARG A 25 -9.92 -34.80 -1.89
C ARG A 25 -11.41 -35.08 -2.13
N ALA A 26 -11.94 -34.60 -3.26
CA ALA A 26 -13.20 -35.09 -3.83
C ALA A 26 -12.92 -36.01 -5.04
N VAL A 27 -13.50 -37.21 -4.98
CA VAL A 27 -13.39 -38.29 -5.98
C VAL A 27 -14.56 -38.18 -6.95
N TRP A 28 -14.32 -37.81 -8.22
CA TRP A 28 -15.22 -38.18 -9.33
C TRP A 28 -14.40 -38.50 -10.60
N GLY A 29 -14.67 -39.65 -11.20
CA GLY A 29 -13.92 -40.16 -12.34
C GLY A 29 -14.72 -40.19 -13.65
N LYS A 30 -14.02 -40.04 -14.78
CA LYS A 30 -14.10 -40.98 -15.93
C LYS A 30 -13.12 -40.62 -17.08
N LYS A 31 -12.29 -41.62 -17.39
CA LYS A 31 -11.89 -42.14 -18.72
C LYS A 31 -10.96 -41.35 -19.67
N ARG A 32 -9.78 -41.97 -19.86
CA ARG A 32 -8.92 -42.21 -21.06
C ARG A 32 -7.52 -41.60 -20.86
N SER A 33 -6.38 -42.21 -21.19
CA SER A 33 -5.95 -43.53 -21.65
C SER A 33 -4.40 -43.55 -21.61
N PHE A 34 -3.77 -44.70 -21.31
CA PHE A 34 -2.38 -45.08 -21.70
C PHE A 34 -1.22 -44.10 -21.33
N ARG A 35 -0.25 -44.42 -20.48
CA ARG A 35 0.74 -45.53 -20.55
C ARG A 35 1.39 -45.75 -19.19
N ARG A 36 1.60 -47.02 -18.86
CA ARG A 36 2.39 -47.52 -17.73
C ARG A 36 3.88 -47.22 -17.91
N LYS A 37 4.59 -46.89 -16.82
CA LYS A 37 5.80 -47.58 -16.34
C LYS A 37 6.13 -47.10 -14.92
N ALA A 38 5.96 -48.00 -13.96
CA ALA A 38 6.52 -47.93 -12.61
C ALA A 38 7.59 -49.02 -12.51
N VAL A 39 8.67 -48.74 -11.78
CA VAL A 39 9.79 -49.60 -11.28
C VAL A 39 10.80 -48.56 -10.72
N VAL A 40 11.34 -48.59 -9.49
CA VAL A 40 11.47 -49.62 -8.46
C VAL A 40 11.72 -48.95 -7.09
N LEU A 41 11.38 -49.69 -6.03
CA LEU A 41 11.48 -49.34 -4.61
C LEU A 41 12.53 -50.28 -3.96
N THR A 42 13.46 -49.75 -3.16
CA THR A 42 14.26 -50.45 -2.12
C THR A 42 14.99 -49.35 -1.31
N ALA A 43 14.68 -49.01 -0.06
CA ALA A 43 14.66 -49.75 1.22
C ALA A 43 16.06 -50.10 1.79
N GLY A 44 16.36 -49.61 3.00
CA GLY A 44 17.49 -50.01 3.86
C GLY A 44 17.65 -49.09 5.09
N LEU A 45 16.98 -49.39 6.21
CA LEU A 45 17.51 -49.92 7.49
C LEU A 45 18.04 -48.83 8.47
N LEU A 46 17.35 -48.44 9.56
CA LEU A 46 17.12 -49.09 10.88
C LEU A 46 18.37 -49.32 11.77
N ALA A 47 18.36 -48.67 12.96
CA ALA A 47 18.72 -49.17 14.31
C ALA A 47 19.35 -48.03 15.17
N CYS A 48 18.78 -47.53 16.27
CA CYS A 48 18.35 -48.10 17.57
C CYS A 48 19.40 -47.97 18.70
N GLY A 49 18.97 -47.41 19.85
CA GLY A 49 19.51 -47.68 21.21
C GLY A 49 19.84 -46.41 22.04
N LEU A 50 19.04 -45.90 23.00
CA LEU A 50 18.61 -46.43 24.33
C LEU A 50 19.81 -46.73 25.27
N LEU A 51 19.97 -46.35 26.55
CA LEU A 51 19.23 -45.75 27.69
C LEU A 51 20.31 -45.26 28.71
N VAL A 52 20.10 -44.40 29.73
CA VAL A 52 19.58 -44.62 31.11
C VAL A 52 19.97 -43.32 31.88
N SER A 53 19.12 -42.60 32.62
CA SER A 53 18.85 -42.82 34.06
C SER A 53 17.82 -41.81 34.59
N CYS A 54 16.88 -42.30 35.40
CA CYS A 54 15.87 -41.54 36.13
C CYS A 54 16.45 -40.69 37.27
N GLY A 55 15.77 -39.58 37.57
CA GLY A 55 15.85 -38.84 38.83
C GLY A 55 14.70 -37.83 38.88
N ARG A 56 13.66 -38.14 39.65
CA ARG A 56 12.35 -37.48 39.68
C ARG A 56 12.31 -36.46 40.84
N GLY A 57 11.81 -35.26 40.58
CA GLY A 57 11.49 -34.25 41.59
C GLY A 57 11.10 -32.92 40.93
N GLN A 58 9.82 -32.76 40.63
CA GLN A 58 9.20 -31.53 40.09
C GLN A 58 9.17 -30.43 41.16
N GLU A 59 9.50 -29.18 40.79
CA GLU A 59 8.52 -28.09 40.68
C GLU A 59 9.14 -26.87 39.97
N ALA A 60 8.44 -26.46 38.90
CA ALA A 60 8.42 -25.19 38.16
C ALA A 60 9.61 -24.22 38.26
N GLU A 61 10.49 -24.27 37.26
CA GLU A 61 11.25 -23.10 36.81
C GLU A 61 10.55 -22.46 35.59
N LYS A 62 10.52 -21.13 35.62
CA LYS A 62 10.15 -20.24 34.52
C LYS A 62 11.08 -20.52 33.34
N GLU A 63 10.52 -20.85 32.19
CA GLU A 63 11.17 -20.63 30.90
C GLU A 63 10.30 -19.69 30.08
N GLU A 64 10.90 -18.54 29.75
CA GLU A 64 10.52 -17.67 28.66
C GLU A 64 10.43 -18.50 27.38
N SER A 65 9.23 -18.64 26.85
CA SER A 65 9.00 -19.12 25.50
C SER A 65 8.78 -17.91 24.62
N SER A 66 9.87 -17.46 24.02
CA SER A 66 9.88 -16.64 22.81
C SER A 66 9.09 -17.33 21.70
N THR A 67 7.99 -16.72 21.28
CA THR A 67 7.44 -16.88 19.95
C THR A 67 6.99 -15.50 19.49
N ASN A 68 7.92 -14.82 18.80
CA ASN A 68 7.63 -13.71 17.91
C ASN A 68 6.68 -14.23 16.82
N ASP A 69 5.45 -13.74 16.80
CA ASP A 69 4.70 -13.59 15.55
C ASP A 69 4.80 -12.11 15.18
N HIS A 70 5.85 -11.78 14.41
CA HIS A 70 6.00 -10.50 13.74
C HIS A 70 5.05 -10.48 12.54
N ASN A 71 3.87 -9.87 12.71
CA ASN A 71 3.11 -9.35 11.58
C ASN A 71 3.41 -7.85 11.53
N GLY A 72 4.48 -7.51 10.82
CA GLY A 72 4.96 -6.14 10.68
C GLY A 72 4.88 -5.73 9.22
N GLN A 73 4.11 -4.69 8.95
CA GLN A 73 4.42 -3.78 7.85
C GLN A 73 5.85 -3.31 8.11
N TYR A 74 6.74 -3.64 7.17
CA TYR A 74 8.16 -3.33 7.33
C TYR A 74 8.32 -1.82 7.17
N GLY A 75 8.42 -1.09 8.28
CA GLY A 75 9.13 0.19 8.28
C GLY A 75 10.59 -0.09 7.96
N GLN A 76 10.91 -0.24 6.66
CA GLN A 76 12.29 -0.19 6.20
C GLN A 76 12.69 1.29 6.17
N ASN A 77 13.89 1.59 6.68
CA ASN A 77 14.50 2.89 6.43
C ASN A 77 14.80 2.95 4.92
N ILE A 78 13.93 3.57 4.13
CA ILE A 78 14.20 3.87 2.72
C ILE A 78 15.30 4.94 2.70
N GLU A 79 16.43 4.62 2.08
CA GLU A 79 17.50 5.60 1.88
C GLU A 79 17.11 6.53 0.72
N ASP A 80 16.88 7.80 1.03
CA ASP A 80 16.68 8.87 0.04
C ASP A 80 17.95 9.07 -0.82
N ILE A 81 17.83 8.86 -2.13
CA ILE A 81 18.93 9.01 -3.08
C ILE A 81 18.57 10.01 -4.18
N ASP A 82 19.41 11.05 -4.34
CA ASP A 82 19.27 12.08 -5.39
C ASP A 82 20.45 12.01 -6.36
N TYR A 83 20.17 11.91 -7.67
CA TYR A 83 21.17 12.02 -8.73
C TYR A 83 20.87 13.22 -9.64
N GLN A 84 21.83 14.16 -9.74
CA GLN A 84 21.75 15.37 -10.58
C GLN A 84 23.02 15.58 -11.40
N GLU A 85 22.88 16.14 -12.60
CA GLU A 85 23.99 16.74 -13.36
C GLU A 85 24.18 18.20 -12.91
N GLU A 86 25.30 18.52 -12.25
CA GLU A 86 25.59 19.91 -11.85
C GLU A 86 25.88 20.79 -13.07
N MET A 87 24.94 21.69 -13.40
CA MET A 87 25.25 22.90 -14.16
C MET A 87 25.80 23.96 -13.19
N SER A 88 27.13 24.10 -13.16
CA SER A 88 27.85 24.97 -12.24
C SER A 88 27.34 26.42 -12.22
N VAL A 89 26.75 26.85 -11.09
CA VAL A 89 26.73 28.26 -10.66
C VAL A 89 27.25 28.29 -9.22
N GLN A 90 28.41 28.91 -9.04
CA GLN A 90 29.07 29.04 -7.74
C GLN A 90 28.22 29.87 -6.77
N GLU A 91 27.77 29.29 -5.66
CA GLU A 91 27.64 30.01 -4.39
C GLU A 91 28.10 29.12 -3.22
N ASP A 92 29.07 29.65 -2.46
CA ASP A 92 29.57 29.11 -1.19
C ASP A 92 28.44 29.10 -0.14
N ASN A 93 28.10 27.94 0.43
CA ASN A 93 28.11 27.80 1.89
C ASN A 93 28.09 26.36 2.40
N THR A 94 28.77 26.20 3.51
CA THR A 94 29.08 24.95 4.22
C THR A 94 27.84 24.26 4.81
N GLY A 95 27.60 23.02 4.38
CA GLY A 95 26.73 22.03 5.01
C GLY A 95 26.95 20.69 4.29
N THR A 96 27.14 19.61 5.03
CA THR A 96 27.65 18.33 4.53
C THR A 96 26.68 17.65 3.55
N GLU A 97 26.81 17.94 2.25
CA GLU A 97 26.27 17.13 1.15
C GLU A 97 27.26 16.00 0.82
N LYS A 98 26.78 14.76 0.97
CA LYS A 98 27.32 13.51 0.41
C LYS A 98 26.06 12.75 -0.05
N ASP A 99 25.93 12.20 -1.25
CA ASP A 99 26.93 11.70 -2.19
C ASP A 99 26.48 11.95 -3.64
N SER A 100 27.17 12.81 -4.40
CA SER A 100 27.19 12.69 -5.86
C SER A 100 28.22 11.62 -6.22
N VAL A 101 27.79 10.39 -6.49
CA VAL A 101 28.70 9.34 -6.96
C VAL A 101 29.09 9.65 -8.41
N GLN A 102 30.19 10.38 -8.62
CA GLN A 102 30.79 10.51 -9.94
C GLN A 102 31.34 9.14 -10.36
N SER A 103 30.66 8.46 -11.30
CA SER A 103 31.14 7.22 -11.90
C SER A 103 32.38 7.49 -12.76
N SER A 104 33.36 6.59 -12.73
CA SER A 104 34.55 6.76 -13.55
C SER A 104 34.22 6.49 -15.03
N ALA A 105 35.00 7.07 -15.95
CA ALA A 105 34.81 6.81 -17.39
C ALA A 105 34.90 5.31 -17.75
N ALA A 106 35.60 4.50 -16.94
CA ALA A 106 35.65 3.05 -17.13
C ALA A 106 34.34 2.37 -16.72
N ASP A 107 33.67 2.86 -15.67
CA ASP A 107 32.38 2.34 -15.21
C ASP A 107 31.28 2.67 -16.22
N GLN A 108 31.32 3.88 -16.80
CA GLN A 108 30.38 4.31 -17.85
C GLN A 108 30.48 3.43 -19.11
N ASP A 109 31.70 3.12 -19.54
CA ASP A 109 31.97 2.21 -20.66
C ASP A 109 31.45 0.78 -20.42
N GLU A 110 31.45 0.31 -19.18
CA GLU A 110 30.92 -1.02 -18.82
C GLU A 110 29.38 -1.02 -18.80
N ILE A 111 28.76 0.02 -18.26
CA ILE A 111 27.30 0.21 -18.26
C ILE A 111 26.78 0.26 -19.70
N ALA A 112 27.41 1.06 -20.57
CA ALA A 112 27.05 1.14 -21.99
C ALA A 112 27.15 -0.22 -22.70
N LYS A 113 28.21 -0.99 -22.44
CA LYS A 113 28.36 -2.35 -23.01
C LYS A 113 27.29 -3.32 -22.50
N ARG A 114 26.84 -3.15 -21.26
CA ARG A 114 25.85 -4.04 -20.63
C ARG A 114 24.44 -3.78 -21.15
N PHE A 115 24.03 -2.51 -21.22
CA PHE A 115 22.65 -2.14 -21.51
C PHE A 115 22.44 -1.58 -22.93
N GLY A 116 23.52 -1.36 -23.68
CA GLY A 116 23.50 -0.95 -25.08
C GLY A 116 23.71 0.55 -25.30
N ASP A 117 24.01 0.92 -26.55
CA ASP A 117 24.42 2.29 -26.94
C ASP A 117 23.33 3.36 -26.75
N GLY A 118 22.06 2.96 -26.56
CA GLY A 118 20.95 3.89 -26.30
C GLY A 118 20.76 4.22 -24.81
N CYS A 119 21.48 3.56 -23.92
CA CYS A 119 21.45 3.77 -22.48
C CYS A 119 21.91 5.18 -22.11
N ILE A 120 21.19 5.86 -21.24
CA ILE A 120 21.61 7.13 -20.63
C ILE A 120 22.49 6.78 -19.44
N VAL A 121 23.77 6.58 -19.73
CA VAL A 121 24.74 5.96 -18.81
C VAL A 121 24.88 6.76 -17.51
N GLU A 122 24.86 8.07 -17.61
CA GLU A 122 24.92 9.02 -16.49
C GLU A 122 23.69 8.96 -15.58
N GLN A 123 22.56 8.44 -16.06
CA GLN A 123 21.31 8.23 -15.30
C GLN A 123 21.00 6.75 -15.08
N THR A 124 22.00 5.86 -15.21
CA THR A 124 21.84 4.42 -15.01
C THR A 124 22.49 3.98 -13.71
N PHE A 125 21.68 3.46 -12.80
CA PHE A 125 22.08 3.23 -11.41
C PHE A 125 21.76 1.82 -10.95
N GLU A 126 22.58 1.32 -10.05
CA GLU A 126 22.22 0.17 -9.21
C GLU A 126 21.60 0.71 -7.92
N VAL A 127 20.34 0.37 -7.67
CA VAL A 127 19.51 0.92 -6.60
C VAL A 127 18.81 -0.19 -5.82
N GLU A 128 18.44 0.10 -4.58
CA GLU A 128 17.58 -0.78 -3.76
C GLU A 128 16.20 -0.16 -3.69
N PHE A 129 15.23 -0.91 -4.19
CA PHE A 129 13.81 -0.57 -4.19
C PHE A 129 13.12 -1.46 -3.16
N SER A 130 12.28 -0.90 -2.30
CA SER A 130 11.52 -1.64 -1.28
C SER A 130 10.66 -2.75 -1.88
N GLU A 131 10.32 -2.64 -3.15
CA GLU A 131 9.47 -3.56 -3.89
C GLU A 131 10.22 -4.84 -4.32
N TYR A 132 11.56 -4.83 -4.37
CA TYR A 132 12.38 -5.95 -4.83
C TYR A 132 13.35 -6.46 -3.76
N GLN A 133 13.66 -7.76 -3.82
CA GLN A 133 14.72 -8.33 -2.97
C GLN A 133 16.10 -8.04 -3.55
N GLY A 134 16.86 -7.20 -2.84
CA GLY A 134 18.21 -6.81 -3.22
C GLY A 134 18.24 -5.81 -4.36
N LYS A 135 19.46 -5.55 -4.86
CA LYS A 135 19.70 -4.50 -5.83
C LYS A 135 19.09 -4.79 -7.20
N VAL A 136 18.61 -3.73 -7.85
CA VAL A 136 18.12 -3.70 -9.21
C VAL A 136 18.84 -2.60 -10.00
N TRP A 137 18.80 -2.69 -11.32
CA TRP A 137 19.30 -1.65 -12.21
C TRP A 137 18.15 -0.81 -12.72
N PHE A 138 18.22 0.50 -12.48
CA PHE A 138 17.38 1.51 -13.13
C PHE A 138 18.05 1.94 -14.42
N VAL A 139 17.44 1.65 -15.57
CA VAL A 139 18.06 1.79 -16.89
C VAL A 139 17.18 2.63 -17.83
N PRO A 140 17.40 3.95 -17.89
CA PRO A 140 16.82 4.81 -18.90
C PRO A 140 17.51 4.62 -20.26
N VAL A 141 16.71 4.47 -21.31
CA VAL A 141 17.15 4.21 -22.68
C VAL A 141 16.46 5.17 -23.62
N ARG A 142 17.24 5.89 -24.43
CA ARG A 142 16.70 6.69 -25.54
C ARG A 142 16.18 5.74 -26.62
N SER A 143 14.88 5.76 -26.87
CA SER A 143 14.18 4.86 -27.79
C SER A 143 13.46 5.68 -28.87
N GLY A 144 14.05 5.76 -30.06
CA GLY A 144 13.52 6.59 -31.14
C GLY A 144 13.52 8.08 -30.80
N GLN A 145 12.33 8.66 -30.62
CA GLN A 145 12.12 10.06 -30.22
C GLN A 145 11.75 10.22 -28.74
N GLY A 146 11.65 9.12 -27.98
CA GLY A 146 11.20 9.13 -26.58
C GLY A 146 12.22 8.53 -25.62
N LEU A 147 11.76 8.42 -24.38
CA LEU A 147 12.46 7.79 -23.26
C LEU A 147 11.73 6.49 -22.86
N GLU A 148 12.48 5.42 -22.67
CA GLU A 148 12.01 4.14 -22.17
C GLU A 148 12.83 3.79 -20.93
N ILE A 149 12.18 3.42 -19.83
CA ILE A 149 12.86 3.16 -18.56
C ILE A 149 12.54 1.75 -18.09
N LYS A 150 13.59 1.00 -17.77
CA LYS A 150 13.49 -0.40 -17.33
C LYS A 150 14.08 -0.59 -15.96
N VAL A 151 13.45 -1.44 -15.17
CA VAL A 151 14.02 -1.98 -13.93
C VAL A 151 14.45 -3.42 -14.19
N ILE A 152 15.74 -3.69 -14.01
CA ILE A 152 16.37 -4.95 -14.41
C ILE A 152 17.08 -5.61 -13.24
N GLN A 153 16.86 -6.91 -13.03
CA GLN A 153 17.65 -7.69 -12.07
C GLN A 153 18.27 -8.90 -12.77
N GLY A 154 19.60 -9.00 -12.70
CA GLY A 154 20.35 -9.99 -13.49
C GLY A 154 20.21 -9.72 -14.99
N GLU A 155 19.51 -10.62 -15.70
CA GLU A 155 19.17 -10.53 -17.13
C GLU A 155 17.66 -10.33 -17.37
N GLU A 156 16.86 -10.27 -16.30
CA GLU A 156 15.40 -10.17 -16.37
C GLU A 156 14.95 -8.72 -16.25
N VAL A 157 14.09 -8.28 -17.16
CA VAL A 157 13.35 -7.02 -17.04
C VAL A 157 12.18 -7.28 -16.09
N LEU A 158 12.23 -6.70 -14.90
CA LEU A 158 11.20 -6.88 -13.88
C LEU A 158 9.98 -6.02 -14.18
N THR A 159 10.21 -4.78 -14.60
CA THR A 159 9.14 -3.86 -15.04
C THR A 159 9.69 -2.80 -16.00
N GLU A 160 8.78 -2.18 -16.73
CA GLU A 160 9.02 -1.01 -17.56
C GLU A 160 8.07 0.10 -17.08
N LEU A 161 8.58 1.32 -16.91
CA LEU A 161 7.76 2.44 -16.48
C LEU A 161 6.93 2.96 -17.66
N ASP A 162 5.66 3.29 -17.39
CA ASP A 162 4.79 3.94 -18.38
C ASP A 162 5.37 5.30 -18.79
N SER A 163 5.47 5.57 -20.08
CA SER A 163 6.00 6.85 -20.57
C SER A 163 5.03 8.00 -20.27
N TYR A 164 5.51 9.10 -19.72
CA TYR A 164 4.73 10.32 -19.52
C TYR A 164 5.27 11.48 -20.36
N VAL A 165 4.43 12.03 -21.23
CA VAL A 165 4.72 13.27 -21.95
C VAL A 165 3.49 14.17 -21.84
N PRO A 166 3.60 15.37 -21.24
CA PRO A 166 2.49 16.31 -21.18
C PRO A 166 1.90 16.56 -22.57
N GLY A 167 0.57 16.61 -22.70
CA GLY A 167 -0.08 16.71 -24.01
C GLY A 167 0.35 17.93 -24.84
N ALA A 168 0.83 19.00 -24.20
CA ALA A 168 1.37 20.18 -24.89
C ALA A 168 2.71 19.93 -25.61
N LEU A 169 3.41 18.85 -25.25
CA LEU A 169 4.71 18.42 -25.79
C LEU A 169 4.59 17.18 -26.67
N GLU A 170 3.38 16.74 -27.00
CA GLU A 170 3.17 15.56 -27.84
C GLU A 170 3.84 15.74 -29.21
N GLY A 171 4.76 14.82 -29.54
CA GLY A 171 5.52 14.84 -30.78
C GLY A 171 6.81 15.66 -30.76
N GLU A 172 7.08 16.40 -29.68
CA GLU A 172 8.41 16.98 -29.45
C GLU A 172 9.42 15.85 -29.18
N PRO A 173 10.69 16.00 -29.60
CA PRO A 173 11.70 14.97 -29.36
C PRO A 173 12.21 15.04 -27.91
N PHE A 174 12.48 13.87 -27.34
CA PHE A 174 13.19 13.73 -26.07
C PHE A 174 14.57 14.40 -26.13
N GLY A 175 14.77 15.39 -25.26
CA GLY A 175 16.01 16.15 -25.09
C GLY A 175 16.94 15.44 -24.10
N SER A 176 16.52 15.35 -22.84
CA SER A 176 17.34 14.83 -21.73
C SER A 176 16.50 14.33 -20.56
N LEU A 177 17.12 13.45 -19.76
CA LEU A 177 16.66 13.08 -18.43
C LEU A 177 17.60 13.80 -17.45
N ASP A 178 17.13 14.92 -16.90
CA ASP A 178 17.95 15.90 -16.21
C ASP A 178 18.25 15.48 -14.76
N ALA A 179 17.31 14.79 -14.11
CA ALA A 179 17.48 14.26 -12.77
C ALA A 179 16.57 13.05 -12.52
N VAL A 180 17.03 12.19 -11.61
CA VAL A 180 16.29 11.04 -11.08
C VAL A 180 16.45 11.01 -9.57
N SER A 181 15.37 10.75 -8.85
CA SER A 181 15.38 10.57 -7.40
C SER A 181 14.48 9.41 -7.00
N PHE A 182 14.91 8.72 -5.95
CA PHE A 182 14.26 7.55 -5.38
C PHE A 182 14.02 7.81 -3.89
N TYR A 183 12.75 7.98 -3.50
CA TYR A 183 12.35 8.19 -2.11
C TYR A 183 10.85 7.96 -1.97
N ASP A 184 10.41 7.67 -0.75
CA ASP A 184 8.99 7.56 -0.40
C ASP A 184 8.35 8.96 -0.34
N MET A 185 7.68 9.35 -1.42
CA MET A 185 7.06 10.66 -1.57
C MET A 185 5.69 10.71 -0.89
N ASN A 186 4.87 9.65 -1.02
CA ASN A 186 3.51 9.60 -0.50
C ASN A 186 3.43 9.03 0.94
N TYR A 187 4.56 8.61 1.50
CA TYR A 187 4.70 8.09 2.86
C TYR A 187 3.99 6.75 3.07
N ASP A 188 3.88 5.92 2.03
CA ASP A 188 3.23 4.60 2.11
C ASP A 188 4.21 3.46 2.45
N GLY A 189 5.51 3.77 2.59
CA GLY A 189 6.57 2.81 2.88
C GLY A 189 7.10 2.07 1.65
N CYS A 190 6.69 2.47 0.45
CA CYS A 190 7.26 2.06 -0.84
C CYS A 190 8.19 3.14 -1.39
N THR A 191 9.07 2.76 -2.30
CA THR A 191 10.03 3.67 -2.93
C THR A 191 9.34 4.27 -4.15
N ASP A 192 9.22 5.59 -4.19
CA ASP A 192 8.70 6.28 -5.37
C ASP A 192 9.83 6.77 -6.27
N ILE A 193 9.48 7.03 -7.53
CA ILE A 193 10.41 7.52 -8.55
C ILE A 193 9.97 8.90 -9.00
N VAL A 194 10.87 9.87 -8.92
CA VAL A 194 10.67 11.22 -9.44
C VAL A 194 11.70 11.50 -10.51
N LEU A 195 11.22 11.83 -11.71
CA LEU A 195 12.02 12.17 -12.87
C LEU A 195 11.86 13.65 -13.21
N ILE A 196 12.94 14.26 -13.68
CA ILE A 196 12.93 15.55 -14.37
C ILE A 196 13.33 15.31 -15.82
N GLU A 197 12.39 15.53 -16.72
CA GLU A 197 12.56 15.26 -18.16
C GLU A 197 12.45 16.55 -18.97
N THR A 198 13.22 16.63 -20.04
CA THR A 198 13.14 17.71 -21.02
C THR A 198 12.78 17.17 -22.40
N TYR A 199 11.67 17.65 -22.96
CA TYR A 199 11.25 17.44 -24.35
C TYR A 199 11.22 18.78 -25.08
N GLY A 200 11.83 18.85 -26.26
CA GLY A 200 12.09 20.13 -26.93
C GLY A 200 12.90 21.07 -26.02
N ASP A 201 12.33 22.23 -25.70
CA ASP A 201 12.91 23.23 -24.79
C ASP A 201 12.15 23.31 -23.44
N THR A 202 11.31 22.33 -23.11
CA THR A 202 10.45 22.35 -21.92
C THR A 202 10.79 21.22 -20.95
N THR A 203 11.07 21.60 -19.71
CA THR A 203 11.36 20.69 -18.59
C THR A 203 10.11 20.47 -17.75
N PHE A 204 9.85 19.24 -17.33
CA PHE A 204 8.71 18.85 -16.49
C PHE A 204 9.06 17.71 -15.53
N ALA A 205 8.18 17.47 -14.54
CA ALA A 205 8.29 16.37 -13.60
C ALA A 205 7.43 15.18 -14.02
N ALA A 206 7.92 13.96 -13.81
CA ALA A 206 7.14 12.72 -13.88
C ALA A 206 7.29 11.96 -12.55
N VAL A 207 6.17 11.56 -11.96
CA VAL A 207 6.13 10.88 -10.66
C VAL A 207 5.48 9.51 -10.80
N TYR A 208 6.11 8.51 -10.18
CA TYR A 208 5.62 7.13 -10.15
C TYR A 208 5.61 6.62 -8.72
N TYR A 209 4.45 6.15 -8.26
CA TYR A 209 4.33 5.54 -6.94
C TYR A 209 4.71 4.06 -6.97
N GLY A 210 5.58 3.65 -6.05
CA GLY A 210 5.91 2.25 -5.84
C GLY A 210 4.72 1.50 -5.27
N VAL A 211 4.39 0.33 -5.83
CA VAL A 211 3.31 -0.51 -5.34
C VAL A 211 3.82 -1.92 -5.13
N GLY A 212 3.48 -2.49 -3.97
CA GLY A 212 3.79 -3.86 -3.58
C GLY A 212 5.21 -3.96 -3.00
N ALA A 213 5.29 -4.16 -1.69
CA ALA A 213 6.59 -4.33 -1.03
C ALA A 213 7.16 -5.75 -1.22
N ALA A 214 8.49 -5.88 -1.21
CA ALA A 214 9.17 -7.16 -1.34
C ALA A 214 8.72 -8.15 -0.26
N GLY A 215 8.26 -9.33 -0.69
CA GLY A 215 7.81 -10.39 0.21
C GLY A 215 6.32 -10.37 0.54
N THR A 216 5.55 -9.45 -0.05
CA THR A 216 4.09 -9.53 -0.13
C THR A 216 3.67 -10.45 -1.30
N ASP A 217 2.42 -10.91 -1.30
CA ASP A 217 1.85 -11.63 -2.46
C ASP A 217 1.31 -10.63 -3.52
N ASP A 218 1.49 -9.32 -3.30
CA ASP A 218 1.00 -8.25 -4.18
C ASP A 218 1.87 -8.11 -5.42
N SER A 219 1.25 -7.69 -6.53
CA SER A 219 1.99 -7.39 -7.75
C SER A 219 2.86 -6.15 -7.53
N VAL A 220 4.15 -6.29 -7.84
CA VAL A 220 5.12 -5.20 -7.80
C VAL A 220 5.07 -4.40 -9.10
N TYR A 221 4.84 -3.09 -9.03
CA TYR A 221 4.91 -2.17 -10.17
C TYR A 221 5.06 -0.71 -9.70
N PHE A 222 5.29 0.20 -10.67
CA PHE A 222 5.35 1.63 -10.44
C PHE A 222 4.20 2.31 -11.18
N MET A 223 3.31 3.00 -10.46
CA MET A 223 2.11 3.63 -10.99
C MET A 223 2.38 5.08 -11.36
N LEU A 224 2.25 5.44 -12.64
CA LEU A 224 2.35 6.82 -13.09
C LEU A 224 1.25 7.69 -12.47
N GLN A 225 1.64 8.79 -11.83
CA GLN A 225 0.75 9.79 -11.25
C GLN A 225 0.65 11.01 -12.17
N GLU A 226 -0.12 10.93 -13.26
CA GLU A 226 -0.23 12.02 -14.24
C GLU A 226 -0.73 13.34 -13.62
N PRO A 227 -1.81 13.38 -12.80
CA PRO A 227 -2.29 14.64 -12.23
C PRO A 227 -1.26 15.30 -11.33
N LEU A 228 -0.57 14.50 -10.50
CA LEU A 228 0.50 14.98 -9.62
C LEU A 228 1.69 15.49 -10.43
N SER A 229 2.09 14.77 -11.47
CA SER A 229 3.20 15.15 -12.36
C SER A 229 2.96 16.51 -13.02
N ALA A 230 1.75 16.73 -13.55
CA ALA A 230 1.33 18.01 -14.09
C ALA A 230 1.27 19.11 -13.01
N ALA A 231 0.63 18.81 -11.89
CA ALA A 231 0.47 19.73 -10.76
C ALA A 231 1.82 20.24 -10.21
N LEU A 232 2.79 19.36 -10.04
CA LEU A 232 4.13 19.71 -9.57
C LEU A 232 4.86 20.59 -10.59
N THR A 233 4.80 20.22 -11.86
CA THR A 233 5.40 20.99 -12.97
C THR A 233 4.88 22.43 -13.00
N GLU A 234 3.59 22.65 -12.71
CA GLU A 234 2.98 23.99 -12.68
C GLU A 234 3.27 24.79 -11.41
N ARG A 235 3.48 24.12 -10.27
CA ARG A 235 3.60 24.75 -8.94
C ARG A 235 5.02 25.16 -8.59
N VAL A 236 6.03 24.55 -9.19
CA VAL A 236 7.44 24.94 -9.02
C VAL A 236 7.90 25.80 -10.21
N GLU A 237 8.66 26.87 -9.95
CA GLU A 237 9.08 27.81 -11.01
C GLU A 237 9.97 27.14 -12.06
N VAL A 238 10.88 26.28 -11.60
CA VAL A 238 11.73 25.42 -12.44
C VAL A 238 11.74 24.02 -11.82
N PRO A 239 11.23 22.99 -12.53
CA PRO A 239 11.21 21.62 -12.01
C PRO A 239 12.62 21.12 -11.67
N SER A 240 12.81 20.77 -10.41
CA SER A 240 13.97 20.04 -9.92
C SER A 240 13.56 19.21 -8.71
N ILE A 241 14.31 18.12 -8.44
CA ILE A 241 14.05 17.26 -7.27
C ILE A 241 14.00 18.06 -5.97
N LYS A 242 14.95 18.98 -5.79
CA LYS A 242 15.03 19.83 -4.60
C LYS A 242 13.82 20.74 -4.45
N GLU A 243 13.40 21.43 -5.51
CA GLU A 243 12.25 22.34 -5.44
C GLU A 243 10.94 21.59 -5.25
N ILE A 244 10.79 20.40 -5.86
CA ILE A 244 9.64 19.52 -5.63
C ILE A 244 9.58 19.08 -4.17
N ARG A 245 10.69 18.56 -3.61
CA ARG A 245 10.75 18.13 -2.21
C ARG A 245 10.50 19.31 -1.25
N ASN A 246 11.07 20.48 -1.55
CA ASN A 246 10.83 21.70 -0.78
C ASN A 246 9.35 22.12 -0.80
N TYR A 247 8.69 22.04 -1.95
CA TYR A 247 7.29 22.41 -2.10
C TYR A 247 6.37 21.49 -1.28
N ILE A 248 6.59 20.18 -1.37
CA ILE A 248 5.77 19.17 -0.69
C ILE A 248 6.00 19.22 0.82
N SER A 249 7.23 18.95 1.26
CA SER A 249 7.55 18.65 2.65
C SER A 249 8.45 19.69 3.33
N GLY A 250 8.79 20.79 2.66
CA GLY A 250 9.78 21.74 3.17
C GLY A 250 11.21 21.18 3.16
N GLY A 251 11.47 20.18 2.31
CA GLY A 251 12.77 19.52 2.18
C GLY A 251 12.96 18.35 3.13
N ARG A 252 11.93 17.97 3.89
CA ARG A 252 11.96 16.83 4.82
C ARG A 252 11.94 15.51 4.07
N LYS A 253 12.70 14.56 4.59
CA LYS A 253 12.67 13.16 4.19
C LYS A 253 11.63 12.41 5.01
N ASN A 254 11.23 11.21 4.56
CA ASN A 254 10.32 10.39 5.35
C ASN A 254 10.93 10.09 6.74
N GLY A 255 10.12 10.21 7.81
CA GLY A 255 10.57 10.03 9.19
C GLY A 255 11.29 11.22 9.84
N GLU A 256 11.38 12.38 9.17
CA GLU A 256 12.07 13.57 9.69
C GLU A 256 11.15 14.76 10.04
N PHE A 257 9.84 14.52 10.12
CA PHE A 257 8.90 15.57 10.52
C PHE A 257 9.06 15.92 12.00
N SER A 258 8.96 17.21 12.34
CA SER A 258 9.07 17.64 13.74
C SER A 258 7.77 17.50 14.52
N GLY A 259 6.65 17.28 13.84
CA GLY A 259 5.33 17.07 14.40
C GLY A 259 4.30 16.72 13.34
N TYR A 260 3.12 16.26 13.78
CA TYR A 260 2.03 15.86 12.88
C TYR A 260 1.57 17.01 11.97
N GLN A 261 1.75 18.27 12.39
CA GLN A 261 1.35 19.41 11.58
C GLN A 261 2.15 19.53 10.28
N GLU A 262 3.48 19.37 10.36
CA GLU A 262 4.33 19.38 9.17
C GLU A 262 4.03 18.17 8.28
N ALA A 263 3.82 17.01 8.91
CA ALA A 263 3.55 15.76 8.24
C ALA A 263 2.22 15.81 7.46
N TYR A 264 1.14 16.27 8.09
CA TYR A 264 -0.17 16.38 7.48
C TYR A 264 -0.27 17.51 6.47
N GLU A 265 0.52 18.58 6.59
CA GLU A 265 0.66 19.56 5.51
C GLU A 265 1.23 18.92 4.24
N ALA A 266 2.25 18.08 4.37
CA ALA A 266 2.86 17.39 3.22
C ALA A 266 1.88 16.41 2.56
N VAL A 267 1.25 15.53 3.35
CA VAL A 267 0.24 14.57 2.87
C VAL A 267 -0.93 15.29 2.19
N ALA A 268 -1.50 16.31 2.82
CA ALA A 268 -2.67 16.99 2.27
C ALA A 268 -2.37 17.70 0.94
N LYS A 269 -1.17 18.27 0.76
CA LYS A 269 -0.73 18.84 -0.51
C LYS A 269 -0.66 17.80 -1.63
N LEU A 270 -0.14 16.61 -1.34
CA LEU A 270 -0.08 15.51 -2.31
C LEU A 270 -1.49 15.10 -2.73
N CYS A 271 -2.37 14.80 -1.77
CA CYS A 271 -3.75 14.43 -2.05
C CYS A 271 -4.50 15.48 -2.89
N ASP A 272 -4.26 16.78 -2.64
CA ASP A 272 -4.88 17.89 -3.41
C ASP A 272 -4.35 18.00 -4.85
N MET A 273 -3.11 17.58 -5.08
CA MET A 273 -2.49 17.58 -6.40
C MET A 273 -2.88 16.36 -7.24
N GLU A 274 -3.13 15.22 -6.62
CA GLU A 274 -3.53 13.97 -7.27
C GLU A 274 -4.97 14.01 -7.81
N GLY A 275 -5.86 14.77 -7.17
CA GLY A 275 -7.27 14.73 -7.48
C GLY A 275 -8.02 16.01 -7.17
N THR A 276 -9.17 16.17 -7.82
CA THR A 276 -10.08 17.28 -7.57
C THR A 276 -11.12 16.92 -6.52
N ASP A 277 -11.66 17.91 -5.80
CA ASP A 277 -12.74 17.75 -4.81
C ASP A 277 -12.34 16.87 -3.60
N ARG A 278 -11.10 17.05 -3.14
CA ARG A 278 -10.66 16.55 -1.83
C ARG A 278 -11.20 17.44 -0.72
N ALA A 279 -11.59 16.81 0.38
CA ALA A 279 -11.97 17.47 1.61
C ALA A 279 -11.28 16.78 2.79
N TYR A 280 -10.93 17.55 3.81
CA TYR A 280 -10.08 17.09 4.90
C TYR A 280 -10.76 17.25 6.25
N ASP A 281 -10.34 16.46 7.24
CA ASP A 281 -10.67 16.71 8.64
C ASP A 281 -9.54 16.24 9.56
N LEU A 282 -9.48 16.79 10.77
CA LEU A 282 -8.61 16.32 11.84
C LEU A 282 -9.49 15.67 12.90
N ILE A 283 -9.42 14.36 13.02
CA ILE A 283 -10.30 13.56 13.87
C ILE A 283 -9.50 12.85 14.96
N TYR A 284 -10.12 12.58 16.10
CA TYR A 284 -9.45 11.85 17.19
C TYR A 284 -10.04 10.45 17.26
N VAL A 285 -9.44 9.49 16.55
CA VAL A 285 -9.92 8.10 16.51
C VAL A 285 -9.57 7.39 17.81
N ASP A 286 -8.32 7.50 18.26
CA ASP A 286 -7.84 6.86 19.47
C ASP A 286 -7.70 7.83 20.66
N GLU A 287 -7.19 7.32 21.79
CA GLU A 287 -7.14 8.06 23.04
C GLU A 287 -6.06 9.15 23.09
N ASP A 288 -5.13 9.17 22.14
CA ASP A 288 -4.01 10.10 22.15
C ASP A 288 -4.41 11.54 21.77
N ASP A 289 -3.44 12.45 21.86
CA ASP A 289 -3.67 13.89 21.64
C ASP A 289 -3.29 14.37 20.23
N ILE A 290 -2.85 13.45 19.38
CA ILE A 290 -2.54 13.67 17.97
C ILE A 290 -3.78 13.26 17.17
N PRO A 291 -4.44 14.20 16.45
CA PRO A 291 -5.55 13.80 15.60
C PRO A 291 -5.03 12.97 14.41
N GLU A 292 -5.82 12.05 13.89
CA GLU A 292 -5.62 11.50 12.55
C GLU A 292 -6.09 12.50 11.47
N LEU A 293 -5.37 12.52 10.35
CA LEU A 293 -5.78 13.24 9.14
C LEU A 293 -6.71 12.36 8.32
N ALA A 294 -7.96 12.80 8.14
CA ALA A 294 -8.86 12.23 7.14
C ALA A 294 -8.73 13.02 5.83
N ALA A 295 -8.49 12.32 4.72
CA ALA A 295 -8.53 12.87 3.37
C ALA A 295 -9.63 12.15 2.57
N CYS A 296 -10.67 12.88 2.18
CA CYS A 296 -11.87 12.30 1.61
C CYS A 296 -12.07 12.76 0.16
N HIS A 297 -12.35 11.81 -0.73
CA HIS A 297 -13.04 12.09 -1.98
C HIS A 297 -14.54 11.87 -1.74
N ARG A 298 -15.30 12.96 -1.66
CA ARG A 298 -16.68 12.95 -1.15
C ARG A 298 -17.58 12.00 -1.95
N GLY A 299 -18.17 11.03 -1.25
CA GLY A 299 -19.08 10.04 -1.83
C GLY A 299 -18.38 8.93 -2.61
N TYR A 300 -17.06 8.79 -2.52
CA TYR A 300 -16.30 7.81 -3.30
C TYR A 300 -15.25 7.07 -2.49
N ALA A 301 -14.37 7.76 -1.77
CA ALA A 301 -13.26 7.13 -1.05
C ALA A 301 -12.78 7.97 0.14
N VAL A 302 -12.14 7.31 1.10
CA VAL A 302 -11.50 7.94 2.25
C VAL A 302 -10.15 7.32 2.53
N SER A 303 -9.15 8.18 2.73
CA SER A 303 -7.87 7.83 3.30
C SER A 303 -7.77 8.40 4.72
N LEU A 304 -7.04 7.69 5.58
CA LEU A 304 -6.85 8.06 6.98
C LEU A 304 -5.37 7.87 7.32
N TYR A 305 -4.76 8.89 7.90
CA TYR A 305 -3.34 8.90 8.22
C TYR A 305 -3.14 9.18 9.71
N SER A 306 -2.30 8.37 10.35
CA SER A 306 -1.80 8.63 11.70
C SER A 306 -0.37 9.15 11.64
N TYR A 307 0.07 9.78 12.72
CA TYR A 307 1.44 10.26 12.87
C TYR A 307 2.03 9.72 14.16
N TRP A 308 3.19 9.09 14.06
CA TRP A 308 3.91 8.56 15.21
C TRP A 308 5.42 8.63 15.01
N ASP A 309 6.12 9.13 16.03
CA ASP A 309 7.59 9.17 16.10
C ASP A 309 8.29 9.73 14.83
N GLY A 310 7.80 10.86 14.31
CA GLY A 310 8.37 11.52 13.13
C GLY A 310 7.85 11.00 11.78
N THR A 311 7.03 9.95 11.78
CA THR A 311 6.59 9.21 10.59
C THR A 311 5.08 9.30 10.41
N VAL A 312 4.63 9.34 9.15
CA VAL A 312 3.22 9.19 8.77
C VAL A 312 2.93 7.72 8.50
N TYR A 313 1.77 7.24 8.94
CA TYR A 313 1.28 5.91 8.64
C TYR A 313 -0.09 5.98 7.98
N THR A 314 -0.22 5.34 6.82
CA THR A 314 -1.50 5.20 6.11
C THR A 314 -2.33 4.09 6.75
N LEU A 315 -3.38 4.46 7.48
CA LEU A 315 -4.31 3.54 8.13
C LEU A 315 -5.41 3.05 7.17
N MET A 316 -5.84 3.94 6.27
CA MET A 316 -6.78 3.65 5.19
C MET A 316 -6.25 4.32 3.92
N ASP A 317 -6.22 3.59 2.81
CA ASP A 317 -5.69 4.08 1.53
C ASP A 317 -6.78 4.03 0.44
N ASP A 318 -7.40 5.19 0.20
CA ASP A 318 -8.51 5.39 -0.75
C ASP A 318 -9.61 4.30 -0.65
N TRP A 319 -9.98 3.95 0.59
CA TRP A 319 -11.02 2.96 0.87
C TRP A 319 -12.37 3.42 0.34
N GLY A 320 -12.89 2.69 -0.65
CA GLY A 320 -14.08 3.08 -1.40
C GLY A 320 -15.39 2.94 -0.63
N TYR A 321 -16.34 3.85 -0.85
CA TYR A 321 -17.70 3.79 -0.34
C TYR A 321 -18.71 4.45 -1.29
N GLY A 322 -20.00 4.37 -0.99
CA GLY A 322 -21.08 4.95 -1.80
C GLY A 322 -21.62 4.02 -2.89
N ALA A 323 -21.08 2.81 -3.02
CA ALA A 323 -21.50 1.78 -3.97
C ALA A 323 -21.68 0.41 -3.29
N MET A 324 -22.51 -0.45 -3.89
CA MET A 324 -22.74 -1.84 -3.46
C MET A 324 -23.10 -2.00 -1.97
N GLY A 325 -23.86 -1.06 -1.40
CA GLY A 325 -24.32 -1.13 -0.01
C GLY A 325 -23.33 -0.63 1.04
N ASN A 326 -22.11 -0.24 0.67
CA ASN A 326 -21.16 0.38 1.57
C ASN A 326 -21.50 1.87 1.76
N ALA A 327 -21.99 2.24 2.94
CA ALA A 327 -22.41 3.61 3.24
C ALA A 327 -21.24 4.54 3.62
N GLY A 328 -20.06 3.99 3.91
CA GLY A 328 -18.90 4.73 4.39
C GLY A 328 -18.36 4.21 5.71
N TYR A 329 -17.38 4.93 6.23
CA TYR A 329 -16.64 4.56 7.44
C TYR A 329 -16.94 5.58 8.52
N ALA A 330 -17.16 5.12 9.74
CA ALA A 330 -17.46 5.96 10.88
C ALA A 330 -16.47 5.68 12.01
N TYR A 331 -16.21 6.66 12.87
CA TYR A 331 -15.33 6.50 14.02
C TYR A 331 -16.02 6.97 15.29
N SER A 332 -15.63 6.39 16.41
CA SER A 332 -16.05 6.84 17.73
C SER A 332 -14.92 7.64 18.37
N GLN A 333 -15.17 8.92 18.59
CA GLN A 333 -14.14 9.86 19.05
C GLN A 333 -13.48 9.39 20.35
N ARG A 334 -12.15 9.24 20.32
CA ARG A 334 -11.29 8.82 21.44
C ARG A 334 -11.61 7.47 22.05
N LYS A 335 -12.13 6.53 21.26
CA LYS A 335 -12.43 5.16 21.71
C LYS A 335 -11.70 4.07 20.95
N ASN A 336 -10.81 4.46 20.04
CA ASN A 336 -10.07 3.56 19.16
C ASN A 336 -11.00 2.55 18.46
N SER A 337 -12.07 3.05 17.86
CA SER A 337 -13.07 2.22 17.18
C SER A 337 -13.54 2.89 15.90
N VAL A 338 -13.27 2.23 14.78
CA VAL A 338 -13.78 2.54 13.45
C VAL A 338 -14.79 1.47 13.07
N ARG A 339 -15.89 1.85 12.43
CA ARG A 339 -16.98 0.98 12.01
C ARG A 339 -17.27 1.17 10.53
N ASN A 340 -17.50 0.06 9.84
CA ASN A 340 -18.05 0.05 8.50
C ASN A 340 -19.31 -0.82 8.47
N ASP A 341 -20.37 -0.29 7.86
CA ASP A 341 -21.61 -1.03 7.62
C ASP A 341 -21.76 -1.22 6.10
N ASN A 342 -21.79 -2.48 5.66
CA ASN A 342 -21.96 -2.86 4.27
C ASN A 342 -23.11 -3.85 4.10
N SER A 343 -23.88 -3.74 3.02
CA SER A 343 -25.10 -4.53 2.85
C SER A 343 -25.23 -5.14 1.46
N ASP A 344 -25.50 -6.44 1.41
CA ASP A 344 -25.84 -7.14 0.18
C ASP A 344 -27.35 -7.40 0.06
N TYR A 345 -27.79 -7.69 -1.16
CA TYR A 345 -29.17 -8.06 -1.47
C TYR A 345 -30.22 -7.09 -0.89
N ALA A 346 -29.95 -5.79 -1.01
CA ALA A 346 -30.79 -4.71 -0.46
C ALA A 346 -31.00 -4.80 1.06
N GLY A 347 -29.98 -5.23 1.81
CA GLY A 347 -30.01 -5.33 3.27
C GLY A 347 -30.43 -6.69 3.81
N ALA A 348 -30.59 -7.70 2.95
CA ALA A 348 -30.83 -9.07 3.41
C ALA A 348 -29.65 -9.60 4.24
N ILE A 349 -28.44 -9.20 3.86
CA ILE A 349 -27.21 -9.54 4.55
C ILE A 349 -26.52 -8.21 4.90
N LEU A 350 -26.25 -8.01 6.18
CA LEU A 350 -25.54 -6.84 6.70
C LEU A 350 -24.23 -7.29 7.33
N TYR A 351 -23.14 -6.66 6.92
CA TYR A 351 -21.82 -6.80 7.49
C TYR A 351 -21.51 -5.55 8.31
N THR A 352 -21.34 -5.70 9.62
CA THR A 352 -20.83 -4.64 10.50
C THR A 352 -19.42 -5.01 10.94
N THR A 353 -18.45 -4.28 10.41
CA THR A 353 -17.02 -4.48 10.68
C THR A 353 -16.55 -3.44 11.69
N TYR A 354 -15.96 -3.89 12.80
CA TYR A 354 -15.29 -3.04 13.77
C TYR A 354 -13.77 -3.18 13.64
N MET A 355 -13.09 -2.05 13.62
CA MET A 355 -11.65 -1.93 13.45
C MET A 355 -11.06 -1.03 14.53
N ALA A 356 -9.77 -1.20 14.80
CA ALA A 356 -9.04 -0.39 15.77
C ALA A 356 -7.63 -0.10 15.26
N VAL A 357 -7.11 1.09 15.60
CA VAL A 357 -5.72 1.46 15.35
C VAL A 357 -4.83 0.64 16.27
N SER A 358 -3.78 0.07 15.69
CA SER A 358 -2.82 -0.83 16.34
C SER A 358 -1.42 -0.23 16.24
N ASN A 359 -0.83 0.08 17.40
CA ASN A 359 0.49 0.72 17.54
C ASN A 359 0.68 1.98 16.68
N HIS A 360 -0.39 2.74 16.38
CA HIS A 360 -0.40 3.92 15.50
C HIS A 360 -0.05 3.66 14.02
N GLN A 361 0.06 2.39 13.60
CA GLN A 361 0.62 2.04 12.30
C GLN A 361 -0.38 1.35 11.37
N THR A 362 -1.27 0.53 11.93
CA THR A 362 -2.25 -0.22 11.13
C THR A 362 -3.66 -0.06 11.68
N LEU A 363 -4.65 -0.27 10.81
CA LEU A 363 -6.05 -0.38 11.20
C LEU A 363 -6.46 -1.86 11.11
N ASP A 364 -6.53 -2.53 12.25
CA ASP A 364 -6.77 -3.96 12.33
C ASP A 364 -8.27 -4.25 12.45
N VAL A 365 -8.75 -5.29 11.74
CA VAL A 365 -10.12 -5.79 11.90
C VAL A 365 -10.24 -6.54 13.23
N MET A 366 -11.06 -6.01 14.13
CA MET A 366 -11.29 -6.59 15.46
C MET A 366 -12.41 -7.63 15.44
N THR A 367 -13.46 -7.36 14.67
CA THR A 367 -14.53 -8.32 14.40
C THR A 367 -15.31 -7.90 13.16
N CYS A 368 -15.94 -8.87 12.50
CA CYS A 368 -16.95 -8.66 11.47
C CYS A 368 -18.19 -9.46 11.86
N ILE A 369 -19.31 -8.76 12.02
CA ILE A 369 -20.60 -9.35 12.36
C ILE A 369 -21.42 -9.44 11.08
N GLU A 370 -21.69 -10.66 10.64
CA GLU A 370 -22.62 -10.94 9.55
C GLU A 370 -24.03 -11.12 10.13
N THR A 371 -24.99 -10.34 9.67
CA THR A 371 -26.39 -10.42 10.11
C THR A 371 -27.28 -10.77 8.94
N LEU A 372 -27.96 -11.92 9.05
CA LEU A 372 -28.96 -12.38 8.11
C LEU A 372 -30.34 -11.85 8.54
N ASN A 373 -30.93 -11.03 7.69
CA ASN A 373 -32.26 -10.46 7.88
C ASN A 373 -33.36 -11.31 7.23
N PHE A 374 -33.18 -12.63 7.14
CA PHE A 374 -34.12 -13.60 6.58
C PHE A 374 -33.95 -14.96 7.26
N ASP A 375 -34.92 -15.85 7.07
CA ASP A 375 -34.86 -17.24 7.53
C ASP A 375 -34.15 -18.09 6.46
N ASP A 376 -32.86 -18.37 6.65
CA ASP A 376 -32.05 -19.24 5.79
C ASP A 376 -32.40 -20.72 6.04
N VAL A 377 -33.53 -21.15 5.49
CA VAL A 377 -34.14 -22.46 5.73
C VAL A 377 -33.25 -23.56 5.17
N ASN A 378 -32.57 -23.29 4.05
CA ASN A 378 -31.77 -24.27 3.35
C ASN A 378 -30.26 -24.23 3.71
N GLN A 379 -29.85 -23.25 4.52
CA GLN A 379 -28.50 -23.05 5.05
C GLN A 379 -27.47 -22.82 3.95
N ASN A 380 -27.85 -22.09 2.91
CA ASN A 380 -26.95 -21.73 1.80
C ASN A 380 -26.29 -20.35 2.02
N GLY A 381 -26.75 -19.54 2.98
CA GLY A 381 -26.25 -18.20 3.28
C GLY A 381 -26.74 -17.09 2.34
N TYR A 382 -27.69 -17.35 1.46
CA TYR A 382 -28.19 -16.39 0.46
C TYR A 382 -29.72 -16.39 0.39
N PRO A 383 -30.36 -15.22 0.18
CA PRO A 383 -31.81 -15.16 0.10
C PRO A 383 -32.32 -15.80 -1.20
N ASP A 384 -33.18 -16.81 -1.07
CA ASP A 384 -33.81 -17.53 -2.17
C ASP A 384 -35.29 -17.15 -2.40
N GLU A 385 -35.89 -17.53 -3.53
CA GLU A 385 -37.31 -17.24 -3.84
C GLU A 385 -38.25 -17.72 -2.73
N GLU A 386 -37.95 -18.86 -2.11
CA GLU A 386 -38.71 -19.44 -1.02
C GLU A 386 -38.59 -18.70 0.32
N GLU A 387 -37.59 -17.82 0.46
CA GLU A 387 -37.23 -17.13 1.72
C GLU A 387 -37.60 -15.64 1.69
N MET A 388 -38.01 -15.12 0.53
CA MET A 388 -38.37 -13.70 0.34
C MET A 388 -39.46 -13.21 1.29
N ASP A 389 -40.39 -14.06 1.70
CA ASP A 389 -41.47 -13.70 2.64
C ASP A 389 -40.96 -13.46 4.07
N SER A 390 -39.75 -13.94 4.40
CA SER A 390 -39.12 -13.81 5.72
C SER A 390 -38.20 -12.58 5.85
N MET A 391 -37.94 -11.90 4.74
CA MET A 391 -37.07 -10.72 4.67
C MET A 391 -37.50 -9.62 5.65
N GLY A 392 -36.58 -9.19 6.50
CA GLY A 392 -36.77 -8.19 7.56
C GLY A 392 -37.58 -8.67 8.77
N MET A 393 -38.00 -9.94 8.81
CA MET A 393 -38.77 -10.52 9.92
C MET A 393 -37.88 -11.26 10.93
N TYR A 394 -36.68 -11.63 10.50
CA TYR A 394 -35.66 -12.35 11.27
C TYR A 394 -34.38 -11.52 11.31
N SER A 395 -33.55 -11.78 12.31
CA SER A 395 -32.23 -11.18 12.46
C SER A 395 -31.39 -12.15 13.27
N VAL A 396 -30.48 -12.86 12.59
CA VAL A 396 -29.52 -13.78 13.22
C VAL A 396 -28.13 -13.28 12.88
N SER A 397 -27.29 -13.14 13.90
CA SER A 397 -25.93 -12.62 13.76
C SER A 397 -24.89 -13.71 13.93
N TYR A 398 -23.81 -13.61 13.18
CA TYR A 398 -22.71 -14.55 13.15
C TYR A 398 -21.37 -13.81 13.28
N ILE A 399 -20.43 -14.43 13.99
CA ILE A 399 -19.01 -14.05 14.02
C ILE A 399 -18.22 -15.30 13.66
N ASP A 400 -17.34 -15.22 12.66
CA ASP A 400 -16.56 -16.36 12.14
C ASP A 400 -17.41 -17.60 11.82
N GLY A 401 -18.63 -17.38 11.32
CA GLY A 401 -19.60 -18.44 10.98
C GLY A 401 -20.29 -19.10 12.17
N VAL A 402 -20.11 -18.58 13.40
CA VAL A 402 -20.78 -19.05 14.61
C VAL A 402 -21.88 -18.07 14.99
N GLU A 403 -23.10 -18.58 15.20
CA GLU A 403 -24.23 -17.77 15.67
C GLU A 403 -23.90 -17.15 17.04
N VAL A 404 -24.13 -15.85 17.17
CA VAL A 404 -23.89 -15.08 18.40
C VAL A 404 -25.17 -14.47 18.92
N SER A 405 -25.21 -14.26 20.24
CA SER A 405 -26.34 -13.57 20.88
C SER A 405 -26.40 -12.09 20.50
N ALA A 406 -27.58 -11.48 20.60
CA ALA A 406 -27.73 -10.04 20.40
C ALA A 406 -26.88 -9.23 21.41
N GLU A 407 -26.75 -9.71 22.65
CA GLU A 407 -25.90 -9.07 23.65
C GLU A 407 -24.41 -9.12 23.30
N GLU A 408 -23.96 -10.22 22.71
CA GLU A 408 -22.58 -10.37 22.23
C GLU A 408 -22.31 -9.47 21.03
N ALA A 409 -23.22 -9.44 20.05
CA ALA A 409 -23.09 -8.58 18.88
C ALA A 409 -23.02 -7.08 19.25
N VAL A 410 -23.86 -6.64 20.18
CA VAL A 410 -23.89 -5.24 20.65
C VAL A 410 -22.68 -4.89 21.53
N SER A 411 -21.96 -5.88 22.09
CA SER A 411 -20.82 -5.62 22.97
C SER A 411 -19.64 -4.93 22.27
N TYR A 412 -19.57 -5.00 20.95
CA TYR A 412 -18.58 -4.32 20.12
C TYR A 412 -18.93 -2.86 19.79
N ASP A 413 -20.21 -2.48 19.90
CA ASP A 413 -20.66 -1.11 19.64
C ASP A 413 -20.33 -0.22 20.85
N VAL A 414 -19.32 0.64 20.70
CA VAL A 414 -18.92 1.60 21.75
C VAL A 414 -19.73 2.91 21.71
N GLY A 415 -20.65 3.05 20.75
CA GLY A 415 -21.54 4.19 20.55
C GLY A 415 -20.86 5.49 20.14
N GLY A 416 -21.67 6.48 19.71
CA GLY A 416 -21.18 7.82 19.37
C GLY A 416 -20.36 7.87 18.08
N TYR A 417 -20.71 7.01 17.12
CA TYR A 417 -20.08 7.01 15.80
C TYR A 417 -20.51 8.21 14.97
N GLU A 418 -19.53 8.86 14.35
CA GLU A 418 -19.71 9.87 13.32
C GLU A 418 -19.00 9.41 12.04
N PHE A 419 -19.56 9.70 10.87
CA PHE A 419 -18.89 9.38 9.62
C PHE A 419 -17.57 10.15 9.49
N ILE A 420 -16.55 9.46 9.00
CA ILE A 420 -15.29 10.06 8.58
C ILE A 420 -15.58 10.79 7.27
N GLU A 421 -15.79 12.09 7.38
CA GLU A 421 -16.12 12.96 6.25
C GLU A 421 -15.25 14.22 6.29
N GLY A 422 -14.68 14.59 5.15
CA GLY A 422 -13.90 15.82 5.03
C GLY A 422 -14.79 17.07 5.09
N ARG A 423 -14.51 17.96 6.04
CA ARG A 423 -15.26 19.20 6.30
C ARG A 423 -14.49 20.47 5.93
N MET A 424 -13.17 20.37 5.82
CA MET A 424 -12.26 21.47 5.49
C MET A 424 -11.79 21.37 4.04
N THR A 425 -11.64 22.53 3.39
CA THR A 425 -10.79 22.67 2.20
C THR A 425 -9.31 22.54 2.59
N LEU A 426 -8.41 22.35 1.61
CA LEU A 426 -6.97 22.35 1.88
C LEU A 426 -6.54 23.63 2.63
N GLU A 427 -7.00 24.81 2.20
CA GLU A 427 -6.65 26.07 2.85
C GLU A 427 -7.12 26.14 4.31
N GLU A 428 -8.31 25.62 4.61
CA GLU A 428 -8.83 25.56 5.98
C GLU A 428 -8.05 24.57 6.85
N LEU A 429 -7.69 23.41 6.31
CA LEU A 429 -6.81 22.45 7.00
C LEU A 429 -5.46 23.09 7.32
N LEU A 430 -4.81 23.71 6.33
CA LEU A 430 -3.50 24.36 6.52
C LEU A 430 -3.55 25.50 7.55
N ARG A 431 -4.70 26.15 7.71
CA ARG A 431 -4.93 27.11 8.80
C ARG A 431 -5.07 26.39 10.14
N ALA A 432 -5.86 25.32 10.22
CA ALA A 432 -6.05 24.54 11.44
C ALA A 432 -4.76 23.89 11.96
N LEU A 433 -3.84 23.48 11.06
CA LEU A 433 -2.53 22.91 11.44
C LEU A 433 -1.55 23.95 12.00
N ARG A 434 -1.87 25.25 11.98
CA ARG A 434 -1.00 26.32 12.49
C ARG A 434 -1.46 26.92 13.82
N ASP A 435 -2.68 26.57 14.25
CA ASP A 435 -3.27 26.98 15.53
C ASP A 435 -2.88 25.98 16.64
#